data_AF-A0A7W1M364-F1
#
_entry.id   AF-A0A7W1M364-F1
#
_cell.length_a   1.000
_cell.length_b   1.000
_cell.length_c   1.000
_cell.angle_alpha   90.00
_cell.angle_beta   90.00
_cell.angle_gamma   90.00
#
_symmetry.space_group_name_H-M   'P 1'
#
loop_
_entity.id
_entity.type
_entity.pdbx_description
1 polymer ?
#
loop_
_entity_poly.entity_id
_entity_poly.type
_entity_poly.pdbx_seq_one_letter_code
_entity_poly.pdbx_strand_id
1 'polypeptide(L)'
;MLGRWIHRAGFNDERDFVLRVVQPALVGMIDGTVSSLAPIFAAALASSSRTALLVGLSTALGAGVSMGWSEALSDTGEQTGRGSAIVRGAITGGMTTIGGLFHTLPFLISNVNKALLVAGIVVAIELFTIAWIRNRFLEVSMRSSLLVVTVGGAIVLAIGIGIGSS
;
A
#
# COMPACT_ATOMS: atom_id res chain seq x y z
N MET A 1 27.27 -0.75 0.64
CA MET A 1 26.78 -2.11 0.28
C MET A 1 25.58 -2.06 -0.66
N LEU A 2 24.58 -1.21 -0.42
CA LEU A 2 23.39 -1.07 -1.29
C LEU A 2 23.72 -0.66 -2.74
N GLY A 3 24.61 0.32 -2.95
CA GLY A 3 24.99 0.75 -4.31
C GLY A 3 25.56 -0.37 -5.20
N ARG A 4 26.23 -1.37 -4.63
CA ARG A 4 26.71 -2.55 -5.39
C ARG A 4 25.56 -3.43 -5.87
N TRP A 5 24.48 -3.53 -5.09
CA TRP A 5 23.29 -4.29 -5.47
C TRP A 5 22.48 -3.55 -6.52
N ILE A 6 22.33 -2.23 -6.37
CA ILE A 6 21.64 -1.36 -7.33
C ILE A 6 22.31 -1.45 -8.70
N HIS A 7 23.64 -1.35 -8.76
CA HIS A 7 24.37 -1.46 -10.01
C HIS A 7 24.28 -2.87 -10.61
N ARG A 8 24.31 -3.93 -9.79
CA ARG A 8 24.10 -5.31 -10.25
C ARG A 8 22.69 -5.54 -10.80
N ALA A 9 21.70 -4.83 -10.28
CA ALA A 9 20.32 -4.85 -10.76
C ALA A 9 20.12 -4.01 -12.04
N GLY A 10 21.19 -3.38 -12.58
CA GLY A 10 21.16 -2.67 -13.86
C GLY A 10 20.83 -1.18 -13.76
N PHE A 11 20.79 -0.61 -12.55
CA PHE A 11 20.57 0.84 -12.36
C PHE A 11 21.89 1.59 -12.30
N ASN A 12 21.94 2.78 -12.90
CA ASN A 12 23.15 3.60 -12.95
C ASN A 12 23.56 4.13 -11.57
N ASP A 13 22.57 4.54 -10.77
CA ASP A 13 22.75 5.05 -9.42
C ASP A 13 21.50 4.82 -8.56
N GLU A 14 21.56 5.23 -7.29
CA GLU A 14 20.45 5.11 -6.35
C GLU A 14 19.23 5.96 -6.76
N ARG A 15 19.45 7.09 -7.44
CA ARG A 15 18.35 7.96 -7.90
C ARG A 15 17.53 7.26 -8.97
N ASP A 16 18.18 6.61 -9.93
CA ASP A 16 17.51 5.85 -10.99
C ASP A 16 16.68 4.69 -10.40
N PHE A 17 17.25 3.96 -9.43
CA PHE A 17 16.52 2.92 -8.70
C PHE A 17 15.32 3.47 -7.94
N VAL A 18 15.48 4.61 -7.24
CA VAL A 18 14.39 5.23 -6.49
C VAL A 18 13.25 5.65 -7.42
N LEU A 19 13.56 6.32 -8.53
CA LEU A 19 12.56 6.80 -9.49
C LEU A 19 11.80 5.67 -10.19
N ARG A 20 12.49 4.57 -10.52
CA ARG A 20 11.93 3.50 -11.35
C ARG A 20 11.31 2.34 -10.57
N VAL A 21 11.72 2.14 -9.31
CA VAL A 21 11.29 1.01 -8.50
C VAL A 21 10.69 1.46 -7.17
N VAL A 22 11.44 2.23 -6.38
CA VAL A 22 11.01 2.55 -5.01
C VAL A 22 9.76 3.43 -5.01
N GLN A 23 9.71 4.46 -5.85
CA GLN A 23 8.56 5.35 -5.93
C GLN A 23 7.29 4.66 -6.41
N PRO A 24 7.25 3.95 -7.56
CA PRO A 24 6.04 3.24 -7.97
C PRO A 24 5.63 2.18 -6.93
N ALA A 25 6.59 1.46 -6.34
CA ALA A 25 6.31 0.48 -5.29
C ALA A 25 5.69 1.11 -4.04
N LEU A 26 6.22 2.26 -3.61
CA LEU A 26 5.74 2.98 -2.45
C LEU A 26 4.36 3.60 -2.70
N VAL A 27 4.12 4.15 -3.88
CA VAL A 27 2.79 4.64 -4.29
C VAL A 27 1.77 3.51 -4.22
N GLY A 28 2.10 2.36 -4.81
CA GLY A 28 1.24 1.18 -4.75
C GLY A 28 0.99 0.72 -3.32
N MET A 29 2.05 0.57 -2.52
CA MET A 29 1.93 0.14 -1.11
C MET A 29 1.06 1.10 -0.29
N ILE A 30 1.22 2.42 -0.45
CA ILE A 30 0.40 3.42 0.25
C ILE A 30 -1.07 3.29 -0.17
N ASP A 31 -1.35 3.23 -1.47
CA ASP A 31 -2.70 3.09 -1.97
C ASP A 31 -3.37 1.81 -1.46
N GLY A 32 -2.67 0.69 -1.64
CA GLY A 32 -3.13 -0.62 -1.20
C GLY A 32 -3.33 -0.72 0.31
N THR A 33 -2.44 -0.13 1.10
CA THR A 33 -2.54 -0.16 2.58
C THR A 33 -3.65 0.74 3.08
N VAL A 34 -3.74 1.97 2.56
CA VAL A 34 -4.59 3.02 3.14
C VAL A 34 -6.01 2.95 2.59
N SER A 35 -6.20 2.81 1.28
CA SER A 35 -7.53 2.90 0.64
C SER A 35 -8.45 1.73 1.01
N SER A 36 -7.88 0.55 1.25
CA SER A 36 -8.62 -0.68 1.58
C SER A 36 -9.11 -0.72 3.03
N LEU A 37 -8.55 0.09 3.94
CA LEU A 37 -8.98 0.13 5.34
C LEU A 37 -10.46 0.45 5.45
N ALA A 38 -10.94 1.45 4.70
CA ALA A 38 -12.34 1.86 4.76
C ALA A 38 -13.32 0.72 4.42
N PRO A 39 -13.27 0.11 3.22
CA PRO A 39 -14.20 -0.94 2.86
C PRO A 39 -14.07 -2.20 3.73
N ILE A 40 -12.86 -2.59 4.13
CA ILE A 40 -12.64 -3.79 4.96
C ILE A 40 -13.21 -3.59 6.36
N PHE A 41 -12.89 -2.49 7.02
CA PHE A 41 -13.38 -2.22 8.38
C PHE A 41 -14.88 -1.96 8.39
N ALA A 42 -15.42 -1.30 7.36
CA ALA A 42 -16.86 -1.16 7.21
C ALA A 42 -17.55 -2.54 7.12
N ALA A 43 -17.05 -3.43 6.26
CA ALA A 43 -17.59 -4.77 6.09
C ALA A 43 -17.44 -5.65 7.35
N ALA A 44 -16.34 -5.49 8.07
CA ALA A 44 -16.10 -6.20 9.33
C ALA A 44 -17.11 -5.78 10.41
N LEU A 45 -17.36 -4.48 10.55
CA LEU A 45 -18.29 -3.96 11.56
C LEU A 45 -19.75 -4.23 11.22
N ALA A 46 -20.12 -4.10 9.94
CA ALA A 46 -21.50 -4.28 9.50
C ALA A 46 -21.91 -5.74 9.30
N SER A 47 -20.96 -6.67 9.22
CA SER A 47 -21.27 -8.06 8.81
C SER A 47 -20.44 -9.11 9.55
N SER A 48 -19.42 -9.69 8.91
CA SER A 48 -18.70 -10.84 9.42
C SER A 48 -17.25 -10.84 8.96
N SER A 49 -16.41 -11.61 9.64
CA SER A 49 -15.01 -11.76 9.24
C SER A 49 -14.87 -12.33 7.83
N ARG A 50 -15.73 -13.29 7.43
CA ARG A 50 -15.71 -13.83 6.07
C ARG A 50 -16.09 -12.78 5.03
N THR A 51 -17.06 -11.92 5.34
CA THR A 51 -17.45 -10.80 4.46
C THR A 51 -16.28 -9.82 4.30
N ALA A 52 -15.64 -9.42 5.41
CA ALA A 52 -14.48 -8.54 5.39
C ALA A 52 -13.30 -9.12 4.60
N LEU A 53 -13.06 -10.43 4.71
CA LEU A 53 -12.05 -11.13 3.91
C LEU A 53 -12.35 -11.04 2.41
N LEU A 54 -13.59 -11.33 2.00
CA LEU A 54 -13.98 -11.28 0.59
C LEU A 54 -13.91 -9.85 0.03
N VAL A 55 -14.37 -8.86 0.80
CA VAL A 55 -14.27 -7.45 0.44
C VAL A 55 -12.81 -7.03 0.32
N GLY A 56 -11.97 -7.36 1.31
CA GLY A 56 -10.55 -7.02 1.30
C GLY A 56 -9.79 -7.64 0.13
N LEU A 57 -10.03 -8.92 -0.17
CA LEU A 57 -9.42 -9.58 -1.34
C LEU A 57 -9.88 -8.92 -2.64
N SER A 58 -11.18 -8.61 -2.76
CA SER A 58 -11.74 -7.95 -3.94
C SER A 58 -11.17 -6.55 -4.13
N THR A 59 -11.08 -5.77 -3.04
CA THR A 59 -10.50 -4.43 -3.03
C THR A 59 -9.02 -4.46 -3.38
N ALA A 60 -8.21 -5.34 -2.77
CA ALA A 60 -6.77 -5.42 -3.03
C ALA A 60 -6.45 -5.81 -4.48
N LEU A 61 -7.17 -6.79 -5.04
CA LEU A 61 -6.98 -7.22 -6.43
C LEU A 61 -7.50 -6.19 -7.42
N GLY A 62 -8.70 -5.65 -7.19
CA GLY A 62 -9.30 -4.63 -8.05
C GLY A 62 -8.48 -3.33 -8.07
N ALA A 63 -8.09 -2.84 -6.90
CA ALA A 63 -7.22 -1.67 -6.78
C ALA A 63 -5.86 -1.92 -7.44
N GLY A 64 -5.28 -3.11 -7.29
CA GLY A 64 -4.01 -3.45 -7.95
C GLY A 64 -4.06 -3.36 -9.46
N VAL A 65 -5.10 -3.93 -10.08
CA VAL A 65 -5.30 -3.80 -11.53
C VAL A 65 -5.50 -2.33 -11.92
N SER A 66 -6.38 -1.61 -11.20
CA SER A 66 -6.67 -0.21 -11.51
C SER A 66 -5.43 0.67 -11.42
N MET A 67 -4.68 0.57 -10.31
CA MET A 67 -3.49 1.36 -10.05
C MET A 67 -2.34 1.02 -11.01
N GLY A 68 -2.18 -0.26 -11.34
CA GLY A 68 -1.18 -0.67 -12.33
C GLY A 68 -1.47 -0.07 -13.71
N TRP A 69 -2.74 -0.04 -14.12
CA TRP A 69 -3.15 0.62 -15.35
C TRP A 69 -3.00 2.14 -15.27
N SER A 70 -3.39 2.77 -14.15
CA SER A 70 -3.21 4.20 -13.92
C SER A 70 -1.75 4.62 -14.02
N GLU A 71 -0.81 3.88 -13.43
CA GLU A 71 0.62 4.18 -13.54
C GLU A 71 1.14 3.94 -14.98
N ALA A 72 0.77 2.81 -15.61
CA ALA A 72 1.25 2.49 -16.96
C ALA A 72 0.73 3.46 -18.04
N LEU A 73 -0.47 4.01 -17.86
CA LEU A 73 -1.07 4.93 -18.82
C LEU A 73 -0.78 6.41 -18.52
N SER A 74 -0.43 6.76 -17.29
CA SER A 74 -0.22 8.16 -16.91
C SER A 74 1.12 8.73 -17.38
N ASP A 75 2.10 7.88 -17.64
CA ASP A 75 3.44 8.30 -18.04
C ASP A 75 4.12 7.24 -18.91
N THR A 76 4.57 7.60 -20.12
CA THR A 76 5.36 6.69 -20.97
C THR A 76 6.78 6.48 -20.43
N GLY A 77 7.29 7.44 -19.65
CA GLY A 77 8.65 7.47 -19.12
C GLY A 77 9.67 8.15 -20.03
N GLU A 78 9.31 8.52 -21.27
CA GLU A 78 10.22 9.13 -22.25
C GLU A 78 10.69 10.52 -21.81
N GLN A 79 9.76 11.35 -21.29
CA GLN A 79 10.07 12.71 -20.85
C GLN A 79 10.50 12.77 -19.38
N THR A 80 9.98 11.86 -18.54
CA THR A 80 10.21 11.88 -17.08
C THR A 80 11.46 11.11 -16.66
N GLY A 81 12.01 10.25 -17.54
CA GLY A 81 13.13 9.37 -17.23
C GLY A 81 12.78 8.20 -16.31
N ARG A 82 11.48 8.01 -15.99
CA ARG A 82 10.98 6.97 -15.08
C ARG A 82 11.02 5.56 -15.68
N GLY A 83 11.56 5.37 -16.88
CA GLY A 83 11.77 4.06 -17.50
C GLY A 83 10.52 3.46 -18.14
N SER A 84 10.43 2.13 -18.22
CA SER A 84 9.30 1.44 -18.88
C SER A 84 7.99 1.62 -18.12
N ALA A 85 6.97 2.15 -18.80
CA ALA A 85 5.62 2.31 -18.27
C ALA A 85 4.99 0.98 -17.80
N ILE A 86 5.17 -0.10 -18.57
CA ILE A 86 4.65 -1.43 -18.23
C ILE A 86 5.28 -1.95 -16.94
N VAL A 87 6.61 -1.79 -16.80
CA VAL A 87 7.32 -2.24 -15.59
C VAL A 87 6.84 -1.46 -14.36
N ARG A 88 6.71 -0.13 -14.46
CA ARG A 88 6.18 0.67 -13.36
C ARG A 88 4.74 0.31 -13.03
N GLY A 89 3.88 0.12 -14.03
CA GLY A 89 2.52 -0.34 -13.82
C GLY A 89 2.45 -1.69 -13.09
N ALA A 90 3.29 -2.65 -13.48
CA ALA A 90 3.37 -3.93 -12.79
C ALA A 90 3.84 -3.78 -11.33
N ILE A 91 4.83 -2.92 -11.08
CA ILE A 91 5.33 -2.63 -9.73
C ILE A 91 4.24 -1.96 -8.89
N THR A 92 3.64 -0.87 -9.38
CA THR A 92 2.60 -0.13 -8.66
C THR A 92 1.41 -1.03 -8.37
N GLY A 93 0.85 -1.70 -9.38
CA GLY A 93 -0.30 -2.57 -9.22
C GLY A 93 -0.03 -3.75 -8.29
N GLY A 94 1.13 -4.40 -8.44
CA GLY A 94 1.54 -5.49 -7.54
C GLY A 94 1.68 -5.04 -6.10
N MET A 95 2.30 -3.87 -5.87
CA MET A 95 2.46 -3.33 -4.52
C MET A 95 1.16 -2.79 -3.93
N THR A 96 0.21 -2.31 -4.74
CA THR A 96 -1.16 -2.03 -4.30
C THR A 96 -1.86 -3.30 -3.83
N THR A 97 -1.79 -4.39 -4.59
CA THR A 97 -2.35 -5.66 -4.15
C THR A 97 -1.69 -6.14 -2.87
N ILE A 98 -0.35 -6.15 -2.79
CA ILE A 98 0.36 -6.58 -1.58
C ILE A 98 0.00 -5.71 -0.37
N GLY A 99 -0.06 -4.39 -0.54
CA GLY A 99 -0.46 -3.45 0.52
C GLY A 99 -1.86 -3.70 1.04
N GLY A 100 -2.80 -4.10 0.19
CA GLY A 100 -4.18 -4.44 0.60
C GLY A 100 -4.32 -5.84 1.20
N LEU A 101 -3.40 -6.76 0.89
CA LEU A 101 -3.52 -8.16 1.29
C LEU A 101 -3.17 -8.40 2.76
N PHE A 102 -2.11 -7.80 3.30
CA PHE A 102 -1.63 -8.22 4.62
C PHE A 102 -2.64 -7.95 5.73
N HIS A 103 -3.27 -6.77 5.79
CA HIS A 103 -4.32 -6.50 6.77
C HIS A 103 -5.69 -7.11 6.42
N THR A 104 -5.83 -7.71 5.23
CA THR A 104 -6.99 -8.54 4.84
C THR A 104 -6.89 -9.96 5.41
N LEU A 105 -5.68 -10.55 5.42
CA LEU A 105 -5.48 -11.94 5.87
C LEU A 105 -5.95 -12.25 7.31
N PRO A 106 -5.85 -11.34 8.29
CA PRO A 106 -6.39 -11.55 9.63
C PRO A 106 -7.87 -11.94 9.67
N PHE A 107 -8.65 -11.56 8.65
CA PHE A 107 -10.07 -11.91 8.56
C PHE A 107 -10.34 -13.39 8.20
N LEU A 108 -9.29 -14.19 8.00
CA LEU A 108 -9.38 -15.66 8.08
C LEU A 108 -9.77 -16.14 9.49
N ILE A 109 -9.52 -15.34 10.53
CA ILE A 109 -9.95 -15.61 11.90
C ILE A 109 -11.47 -15.40 12.00
N SER A 110 -12.25 -16.44 12.31
CA SER A 110 -13.72 -16.33 12.29
C SER A 110 -14.30 -15.32 13.30
N ASN A 111 -13.60 -15.08 14.40
CA ASN A 111 -14.01 -14.07 15.39
C ASN A 111 -13.59 -12.67 14.92
N VAL A 112 -14.58 -11.84 14.56
CA VAL A 112 -14.35 -10.51 13.97
C VAL A 112 -13.56 -9.57 14.89
N ASN A 113 -13.79 -9.61 16.20
CA ASN A 113 -13.08 -8.74 17.15
C ASN A 113 -11.60 -9.12 17.25
N LYS A 114 -11.29 -10.42 17.24
CA LYS A 114 -9.90 -10.90 17.18
C LYS A 114 -9.26 -10.56 15.82
N ALA A 115 -9.99 -10.74 14.73
CA ALA A 115 -9.52 -10.37 13.39
C ALA A 115 -9.19 -8.88 13.30
N LEU A 116 -10.06 -8.00 13.80
CA LEU A 116 -9.86 -6.55 13.86
C LEU A 116 -8.63 -6.15 14.67
N LEU A 117 -8.41 -6.78 15.83
CA LEU A 117 -7.22 -6.52 16.65
C LEU A 117 -5.93 -6.89 15.90
N VAL A 118 -5.90 -8.08 15.29
CA VAL A 118 -4.72 -8.53 14.52
C VAL A 118 -4.52 -7.67 13.28
N ALA A 119 -5.59 -7.31 12.56
CA ALA A 119 -5.54 -6.38 11.43
C ALA A 119 -4.97 -5.03 11.84
N GLY A 120 -5.39 -4.46 12.98
CA GLY A 120 -4.85 -3.20 13.49
C GLY A 120 -3.33 -3.26 13.76
N ILE A 121 -2.83 -4.38 14.28
CA ILE A 121 -1.38 -4.60 14.47
C ILE A 121 -0.66 -4.68 13.13
N VAL A 122 -1.22 -5.41 12.16
CA VAL A 122 -0.65 -5.50 10.80
C VAL A 122 -0.58 -4.12 10.16
N VAL A 123 -1.66 -3.32 10.24
CA VAL A 123 -1.69 -1.95 9.73
C VAL A 123 -0.61 -1.09 10.39
N ALA A 124 -0.42 -1.18 11.70
CA ALA A 124 0.64 -0.43 12.37
C ALA A 124 2.04 -0.77 11.81
N ILE A 125 2.30 -2.04 11.50
CA ILE A 125 3.55 -2.50 10.88
C ILE A 125 3.67 -2.00 9.43
N GLU A 126 2.58 -2.04 8.65
CA GLU A 126 2.54 -1.53 7.28
C GLU A 126 2.84 -0.02 7.24
N LEU A 127 2.15 0.78 8.06
CA LEU A 127 2.35 2.23 8.13
C LEU A 127 3.76 2.59 8.60
N PHE A 128 4.33 1.84 9.55
CA PHE A 128 5.72 1.99 9.96
C PHE A 128 6.68 1.67 8.80
N THR A 129 6.42 0.60 8.05
CA THR A 129 7.23 0.19 6.90
C THR A 129 7.21 1.25 5.81
N ILE A 130 6.04 1.78 5.47
CA ILE A 130 5.88 2.92 4.56
C ILE A 130 6.69 4.12 5.07
N ALA A 131 6.55 4.46 6.35
CA ALA A 131 7.23 5.60 6.93
C ALA A 131 8.76 5.45 6.88
N TRP A 132 9.25 4.24 7.14
CA TRP A 132 10.67 3.88 7.07
C TRP A 132 11.22 3.92 5.64
N ILE A 133 10.50 3.38 4.65
CA ILE A 133 10.89 3.46 3.23
C ILE A 133 11.02 4.92 2.81
N ARG A 134 10.03 5.76 3.16
CA ARG A 134 10.07 7.21 2.89
C ARG A 134 11.27 7.88 3.55
N ASN A 135 11.60 7.50 4.78
CA ASN A 135 12.78 8.05 5.46
C ASN A 135 14.09 7.62 4.81
N ARG A 136 14.19 6.35 4.41
CA ARG A 136 15.42 5.80 3.83
C ARG A 136 15.67 6.30 2.41
N PHE A 137 14.65 6.39 1.57
CA PHE A 137 14.82 6.60 0.12
C PHE A 137 14.36 7.97 -0.37
N LEU A 138 13.50 8.67 0.37
CA LEU A 138 12.97 9.98 -0.01
C LEU A 138 13.43 11.10 0.94
N GLU A 139 14.35 10.80 1.86
CA GLU A 139 14.94 11.75 2.81
C GLU A 139 13.90 12.50 3.68
N VAL A 140 12.68 11.95 3.82
CA VAL A 140 11.64 12.51 4.69
C VAL A 140 11.98 12.17 6.14
N SER A 141 11.90 13.14 7.05
CA SER A 141 12.14 12.87 8.48
C SER A 141 11.19 11.77 8.99
N MET A 142 11.70 10.79 9.75
CA MET A 142 10.89 9.66 10.24
C MET A 142 9.67 10.12 11.04
N ARG A 143 9.82 11.18 11.84
CA ARG A 143 8.73 11.77 12.63
C ARG A 143 7.62 12.33 11.74
N SER A 144 7.98 13.16 10.75
CA SER A 144 7.02 13.70 9.78
C SER A 144 6.38 12.59 8.97
N SER A 145 7.16 11.57 8.61
CA SER A 145 6.68 10.45 7.82
C SER A 145 5.62 9.64 8.54
N LEU A 146 5.90 9.26 9.80
CA LEU A 146 4.96 8.56 10.68
C LEU A 146 3.70 9.39 10.92
N LEU A 147 3.83 10.69 11.20
CA LEU A 147 2.68 11.56 11.45
C LEU A 147 1.74 11.57 10.25
N VAL A 148 2.24 11.87 9.05
CA VAL A 148 1.41 11.99 7.84
C VAL A 148 0.74 10.66 7.49
N VAL A 149 1.50 9.55 7.51
CA VAL A 149 0.97 8.23 7.15
C VAL A 149 -0.07 7.76 8.19
N THR A 150 0.17 8.00 9.48
CA THR A 150 -0.78 7.65 10.54
C THR A 150 -2.05 8.49 10.46
N VAL A 151 -1.95 9.80 10.21
CA VAL A 151 -3.13 10.67 10.04
C VAL A 151 -3.95 10.24 8.83
N GLY A 152 -3.30 9.98 7.69
CA GLY A 152 -3.99 9.46 6.50
C GLY A 152 -4.72 8.14 6.78
N GLY A 153 -4.03 7.18 7.41
CA GLY A 153 -4.65 5.91 7.81
C GLY A 153 -5.80 6.07 8.79
N ALA A 154 -5.66 6.96 9.78
CA ALA A 154 -6.71 7.23 10.77
C ALA A 154 -7.96 7.85 10.15
N ILE A 155 -7.80 8.76 9.18
CA ILE A 155 -8.93 9.35 8.45
C ILE A 155 -9.70 8.26 7.69
N VAL A 156 -9.00 7.41 6.93
CA VAL A 156 -9.67 6.37 6.13
C VAL A 156 -10.29 5.30 7.01
N LEU A 157 -9.63 4.92 8.12
CA LEU A 157 -10.22 4.04 9.12
C LEU A 157 -11.50 4.65 9.73
N ALA A 158 -11.49 5.94 10.08
CA ALA A 158 -12.66 6.62 10.63
C ALA A 158 -13.83 6.64 9.63
N ILE A 159 -13.56 6.80 8.34
CA ILE A 159 -14.58 6.66 7.28
C ILE A 159 -15.18 5.25 7.30
N GLY A 160 -14.34 4.21 7.33
CA GLY A 160 -14.79 2.82 7.38
C GLY A 160 -15.63 2.51 8.62
N ILE A 161 -15.20 2.98 9.79
CA ILE A 161 -15.95 2.82 11.05
C ILE A 161 -17.28 3.54 10.97
N GLY A 162 -17.29 4.80 10.51
CA GLY A 162 -18.50 5.61 10.39
C GLY A 162 -19.55 4.93 9.51
N ILE A 163 -19.16 4.48 8.31
CA ILE A 163 -20.05 3.80 7.36
C ILE A 163 -20.44 2.40 7.86
N GLY A 164 -19.54 1.65 8.49
CA GLY A 164 -19.84 0.29 8.98
C GLY A 164 -20.69 0.24 10.25
N SER A 165 -20.80 1.36 10.96
CA SER A 165 -21.56 1.49 12.21
C SER A 165 -22.99 2.02 12.04
N SER A 166 -23.36 2.43 10.82
CA SER A 166 -24.70 2.89 10.45
C SER A 166 -25.59 1.76 9.97
#